data_AF-A0A7S4SZU8-F1
#
_entry.id   AF-A0A7S4SZU8-F1
#
_cell.length_a   1.000
_cell.length_b   1.000
_cell.length_c   1.000
_cell.angle_alpha   90.00
_cell.angle_beta   90.00
_cell.angle_gamma   90.00
#
_symmetry.space_group_name_H-M   'P 1'
#
loop_
_entity.id
_entity.type
_entity.pdbx_description
1 polymer ?
#
loop_
_entity_poly.entity_id
_entity_poly.type
_entity_poly.pdbx_seq_one_letter_code
_entity_poly.pdbx_strand_id
1 'polypeptide(L)'
;IYLDNNQLTGSIPSEWGGLEDLKHFYLHENSLIGFLPTEFGNLKDLENFRAYNNQLSGNLPSEMGQLFKLEYFYMENNNLEGSIPPEFEKLTKLDALHIHKNNITGVITEGVCDLVYKFFLAEFISDCAGTKPEVICDCCTHCWA
;
A
#
# COMPACT_ATOMS: atom_id res chain seq x y z
N ILE A 1 -3.81 -12.13 -10.85
CA ILE A 1 -2.65 -11.84 -11.71
C ILE A 1 -1.41 -12.07 -10.90
N TYR A 2 -0.52 -12.92 -11.42
CA TYR A 2 0.73 -13.33 -10.78
C TYR A 2 1.85 -13.03 -11.78
N LEU A 3 2.55 -11.92 -11.58
CA LEU A 3 3.66 -11.44 -12.40
C LEU A 3 4.91 -11.17 -11.55
N ASP A 4 4.89 -11.59 -10.30
CA ASP A 4 5.98 -11.44 -9.36
C ASP A 4 7.23 -12.23 -9.76
N ASN A 5 8.39 -11.85 -9.23
CA ASN A 5 9.68 -12.53 -9.44
C ASN A 5 10.10 -12.57 -10.91
N ASN A 6 10.06 -11.42 -11.59
CA ASN A 6 10.42 -11.27 -12.99
C ASN A 6 11.39 -10.10 -13.19
N GLN A 7 11.68 -9.78 -14.45
CA GLN A 7 12.46 -8.61 -14.86
C GLN A 7 11.57 -7.57 -15.56
N LEU A 8 10.31 -7.46 -15.15
CA LEU A 8 9.38 -6.51 -15.75
C LEU A 8 9.85 -5.09 -15.45
N THR A 9 9.85 -4.26 -16.49
CA THR A 9 10.24 -2.84 -16.44
C THR A 9 9.11 -1.97 -16.98
N GLY A 10 9.21 -0.66 -16.75
CA GLY A 10 8.21 0.30 -17.21
C GLY A 10 7.11 0.51 -16.17
N SER A 11 6.10 1.29 -16.56
CA SER A 11 5.00 1.67 -15.68
C SER A 11 3.90 0.62 -15.63
N ILE A 12 3.19 0.59 -14.50
CA ILE A 12 1.96 -0.19 -14.36
C ILE A 12 0.87 0.44 -15.25
N PRO A 13 0.25 -0.32 -16.18
CA PRO A 13 -0.82 0.21 -17.04
C PRO A 13 -2.09 0.52 -16.25
N SER A 14 -2.72 1.66 -16.51
CA SER A 14 -3.99 2.04 -15.85
C SER A 14 -5.15 1.16 -16.30
N GLU A 15 -5.07 0.56 -17.49
CA GLU A 15 -6.07 -0.36 -18.04
C GLU A 15 -6.28 -1.59 -17.16
N TRP A 16 -5.30 -1.96 -16.33
CA TRP A 16 -5.43 -3.05 -15.37
C TRP A 16 -6.46 -2.75 -14.27
N GLY A 17 -6.86 -1.49 -14.08
CA GLY A 17 -8.01 -1.12 -13.23
C GLY A 17 -9.36 -1.62 -13.74
N GLY A 18 -9.46 -2.06 -15.00
CA GLY A 18 -10.67 -2.68 -15.57
C GLY A 18 -10.85 -4.17 -15.25
N LEU A 19 -9.93 -4.76 -14.48
CA LEU A 19 -9.97 -6.18 -14.10
C LEU A 19 -10.78 -6.38 -12.82
N GLU A 20 -12.07 -6.02 -12.84
CA GLU A 20 -12.90 -5.87 -11.63
C GLU A 20 -13.00 -7.13 -10.77
N ASP A 21 -12.91 -8.33 -11.37
CA ASP A 21 -12.95 -9.63 -10.67
C ASP A 21 -11.59 -10.05 -10.06
N LEU A 22 -10.57 -9.19 -10.14
CA LEU A 22 -9.22 -9.51 -9.70
C LEU A 22 -9.12 -9.58 -8.18
N LYS A 23 -8.85 -10.78 -7.64
CA LYS A 23 -8.65 -11.00 -6.20
C LYS A 23 -7.21 -10.85 -5.70
N HIS A 24 -6.26 -11.32 -6.51
CA HIS A 24 -4.85 -11.36 -6.15
C HIS A 24 -4.05 -10.64 -7.23
N PHE A 25 -3.25 -9.66 -6.84
CA PHE A 25 -2.42 -8.90 -7.75
C PHE A 25 -0.97 -8.88 -7.25
N TYR A 26 -0.13 -9.76 -7.79
CA TYR A 26 1.26 -9.88 -7.38
C TYR A 26 2.17 -9.34 -8.48
N LEU A 27 2.85 -8.25 -8.16
CA LEU A 27 3.80 -7.52 -9.00
C LEU A 27 5.19 -7.38 -8.35
N HIS A 28 5.34 -7.89 -7.13
CA HIS A 28 6.56 -7.75 -6.35
C HIS A 28 7.78 -8.41 -7.00
N GLU A 29 8.98 -8.02 -6.58
CA GLU A 29 10.25 -8.56 -7.10
C GLU A 29 10.38 -8.35 -8.62
N ASN A 30 10.33 -7.08 -9.03
CA ASN A 30 10.48 -6.64 -10.42
C ASN A 30 11.28 -5.33 -10.49
N SER A 31 11.27 -4.65 -11.64
CA SER A 31 11.87 -3.32 -11.84
C SER A 31 10.84 -2.34 -12.41
N LEU A 32 9.59 -2.43 -11.93
CA LEU A 32 8.51 -1.53 -12.30
C LEU A 32 8.78 -0.13 -11.74
N ILE A 33 8.45 0.89 -12.53
CA ILE A 33 8.67 2.31 -12.22
C ILE A 33 7.36 3.09 -12.32
N GLY A 34 7.39 4.37 -11.94
CA GLY A 34 6.25 5.27 -12.09
C GLY A 34 5.19 5.07 -11.00
N PHE A 35 3.97 5.53 -11.27
CA PHE A 35 2.92 5.69 -10.27
C PHE A 35 2.00 4.47 -10.16
N LEU A 36 1.37 4.31 -9.01
CA LEU A 36 0.16 3.49 -8.89
C LEU A 36 -1.01 4.18 -9.61
N PRO A 37 -1.71 3.52 -10.55
CA PRO A 37 -2.86 4.11 -11.22
C PRO A 37 -4.03 4.37 -10.26
N THR A 38 -4.72 5.50 -10.39
CA THR A 38 -5.93 5.80 -9.61
C THR A 38 -7.08 4.84 -9.96
N GLU A 39 -7.07 4.32 -11.19
CA GLU A 39 -8.02 3.32 -11.69
C GLU A 39 -7.99 2.02 -10.89
N PHE A 40 -6.93 1.75 -10.13
CA PHE A 40 -6.86 0.57 -9.26
C PHE A 40 -7.90 0.62 -8.14
N GLY A 41 -8.46 1.79 -7.82
CA GLY A 41 -9.63 1.90 -6.96
C GLY A 41 -10.88 1.18 -7.48
N ASN A 42 -10.92 0.76 -8.75
CA ASN A 42 -12.02 0.00 -9.35
C ASN A 42 -11.96 -1.51 -9.06
N LEU A 43 -10.85 -2.02 -8.54
CA LEU A 43 -10.63 -3.45 -8.27
C LEU A 43 -11.37 -3.90 -6.99
N LYS A 44 -12.70 -3.78 -6.94
CA LYS A 44 -13.50 -3.96 -5.71
C LYS A 44 -13.41 -5.35 -5.10
N ASP A 45 -13.02 -6.35 -5.88
CA ASP A 45 -12.83 -7.72 -5.43
C ASP A 45 -11.40 -8.05 -4.99
N LEU A 46 -10.50 -7.06 -4.98
CA LEU A 46 -9.10 -7.25 -4.61
C LEU A 46 -8.96 -7.53 -3.12
N GLU A 47 -8.42 -8.71 -2.81
CA GLU A 47 -8.15 -9.21 -1.47
C GLU A 47 -6.66 -9.05 -1.12
N ASN A 48 -5.77 -9.14 -2.11
CA ASN A 48 -4.33 -9.16 -1.86
C ASN A 48 -3.55 -8.45 -2.97
N PHE A 49 -2.88 -7.36 -2.61
CA PHE A 49 -2.05 -6.59 -3.52
C PHE A 49 -0.61 -6.48 -3.00
N ARG A 50 0.33 -7.01 -3.79
CA ARG A 50 1.76 -7.05 -3.45
C ARG A 50 2.58 -6.46 -4.59
N ALA A 51 3.20 -5.32 -4.35
CA ALA A 51 4.10 -4.66 -5.29
C ALA A 51 5.44 -4.22 -4.67
N TYR A 52 5.79 -4.82 -3.52
CA TYR A 52 7.08 -4.60 -2.85
C TYR A 52 8.29 -4.96 -3.72
N ASN A 53 9.48 -4.46 -3.38
CA ASN A 53 10.71 -4.67 -4.14
C ASN A 53 10.56 -4.27 -5.63
N ASN A 54 10.21 -3.01 -5.85
CA ASN A 54 10.15 -2.36 -7.16
C ASN A 54 10.75 -0.95 -7.05
N GLN A 55 10.54 -0.11 -8.06
CA GLN A 55 10.97 1.29 -8.09
C GLN A 55 9.76 2.23 -8.27
N LEU A 56 8.58 1.82 -7.79
CA LEU A 56 7.35 2.62 -7.86
C LEU A 56 7.53 3.92 -7.07
N SER A 57 6.93 5.00 -7.55
CA SER A 57 7.14 6.35 -7.03
C SER A 57 5.85 7.15 -6.94
N GLY A 58 5.92 8.33 -6.32
CA GLY A 58 4.78 9.21 -6.12
C GLY A 58 3.86 8.75 -4.99
N ASN A 59 2.68 9.35 -4.90
CA ASN A 59 1.78 9.15 -3.77
C ASN A 59 0.95 7.87 -3.91
N LEU A 60 0.53 7.31 -2.77
CA LEU A 60 -0.57 6.34 -2.72
C LEU A 60 -1.88 7.03 -3.17
N PRO A 61 -2.60 6.50 -4.18
CA PRO A 61 -3.89 7.05 -4.60
C PRO A 61 -4.96 6.92 -3.52
N SER A 62 -5.73 7.99 -3.27
CA SER A 62 -6.84 7.94 -2.30
C SER A 62 -7.99 7.03 -2.76
N GLU A 63 -8.11 6.81 -4.07
CA GLU A 63 -9.07 5.89 -4.69
C GLU A 63 -8.88 4.44 -4.20
N MET A 64 -7.68 4.05 -3.76
CA MET A 64 -7.44 2.74 -3.18
C MET A 64 -8.17 2.52 -1.85
N GLY A 65 -8.62 3.58 -1.17
CA GLY A 65 -9.55 3.48 -0.04
C GLY A 65 -10.91 2.89 -0.39
N GLN A 66 -11.18 2.62 -1.68
CA GLN A 66 -12.39 1.94 -2.13
C GLN A 66 -12.25 0.41 -2.22
N LEU A 67 -11.08 -0.15 -1.89
CA LEU A 67 -10.79 -1.57 -1.93
C LEU A 67 -11.25 -2.25 -0.63
N PHE A 68 -12.56 -2.22 -0.36
CA PHE A 68 -13.15 -2.65 0.92
C PHE A 68 -12.95 -4.14 1.26
N LYS A 69 -12.49 -4.97 0.31
CA LYS A 69 -12.12 -6.38 0.53
C LYS A 69 -10.63 -6.61 0.73
N LEU A 70 -9.79 -5.58 0.65
CA LEU A 70 -8.35 -5.72 0.73
C LEU A 70 -7.92 -6.19 2.12
N GLU A 71 -7.20 -7.30 2.17
CA GLU A 71 -6.67 -7.95 3.38
C GLU A 71 -5.17 -7.72 3.50
N TYR A 72 -4.44 -7.77 2.38
CA TYR A 72 -2.98 -7.63 2.36
C TYR A 72 -2.56 -6.54 1.38
N PHE A 73 -1.85 -5.53 1.88
CA PHE A 73 -1.27 -4.47 1.07
C PHE A 73 0.23 -4.30 1.36
N TYR A 74 1.07 -4.82 0.46
CA TYR A 74 2.52 -4.84 0.58
C TYR A 74 3.18 -3.97 -0.48
N MET A 75 3.75 -2.86 -0.04
CA MET A 75 4.34 -1.81 -0.88
C MET A 75 5.77 -1.45 -0.45
N GLU A 76 6.34 -2.17 0.51
CA GLU A 76 7.65 -1.91 1.05
C GLU A 76 8.76 -1.95 0.00
N ASN A 77 9.86 -1.25 0.27
CA ASN A 77 11.03 -1.19 -0.62
C ASN A 77 10.66 -0.72 -2.03
N ASN A 78 10.15 0.51 -2.08
CA ASN A 78 9.86 1.29 -3.27
C ASN A 78 10.31 2.75 -3.03
N ASN A 79 9.95 3.67 -3.93
CA ASN A 79 10.23 5.10 -3.82
C ASN A 79 8.93 5.92 -3.63
N LEU A 80 7.90 5.34 -2.99
CA LEU A 80 6.63 6.02 -2.76
C LEU A 80 6.83 7.20 -1.80
N GLU A 81 6.06 8.26 -1.99
CA GLU A 81 6.17 9.49 -1.21
C GLU A 81 4.79 10.01 -0.78
N GLY A 82 4.76 11.21 -0.21
CA GLY A 82 3.52 11.80 0.31
C GLY A 82 3.13 11.18 1.65
N SER A 83 1.84 11.03 1.92
CA SER A 83 1.32 10.44 3.17
C SER A 83 0.32 9.32 2.89
N ILE A 84 0.01 8.49 3.89
CA ILE A 84 -1.11 7.55 3.77
C ILE A 84 -2.42 8.34 3.60
N PRO A 85 -3.23 8.09 2.56
CA PRO A 85 -4.50 8.78 2.37
C PRO A 85 -5.46 8.48 3.53
N PRO A 86 -6.16 9.49 4.09
CA PRO A 86 -7.18 9.26 5.12
C PRO A 86 -8.27 8.27 4.69
N GLU A 87 -8.55 8.17 3.39
CA GLU A 87 -9.52 7.23 2.82
C GLU A 87 -9.20 5.76 3.11
N PHE A 88 -7.95 5.43 3.49
CA PHE A 88 -7.57 4.08 3.91
C PHE A 88 -8.31 3.64 5.18
N GLU A 89 -8.90 4.55 5.96
CA GLU A 89 -9.79 4.23 7.10
C GLU A 89 -10.94 3.27 6.72
N LYS A 90 -11.30 3.20 5.42
CA LYS A 90 -12.36 2.34 4.89
C LYS A 90 -11.91 0.89 4.67
N LEU A 91 -10.61 0.60 4.73
CA LEU A 91 -10.02 -0.72 4.51
C LEU A 91 -10.17 -1.62 5.75
N THR A 92 -11.42 -1.76 6.21
CA THR A 92 -11.78 -2.46 7.46
C THR A 92 -11.53 -3.98 7.45
N LYS A 93 -11.09 -4.53 6.30
CA LYS A 93 -10.68 -5.93 6.12
C LYS A 93 -9.18 -6.13 6.14
N LEU A 94 -8.41 -5.05 6.24
CA LEU A 94 -6.95 -5.10 6.16
C LEU A 94 -6.39 -5.82 7.39
N ASP A 95 -5.60 -6.85 7.14
CA ASP A 95 -4.87 -7.66 8.13
C ASP A 95 -3.38 -7.31 8.14
N ALA A 96 -2.84 -6.87 7.00
CA ALA A 96 -1.47 -6.36 6.92
C ALA A 96 -1.28 -5.19 5.95
N LEU A 97 -0.61 -4.15 6.44
CA LEU A 97 -0.20 -2.93 5.75
C LEU A 97 1.31 -2.73 5.90
N HIS A 98 2.07 -3.01 4.84
CA HIS A 98 3.53 -2.86 4.84
C HIS A 98 3.91 -1.76 3.86
N ILE A 99 4.48 -0.68 4.40
CA ILE A 99 4.86 0.50 3.60
C ILE A 99 6.26 1.02 3.92
N HIS A 100 6.98 0.35 4.84
CA HIS A 100 8.36 0.68 5.21
C HIS A 100 9.33 0.62 4.02
N LYS A 101 10.53 1.19 4.17
CA LYS A 101 11.49 1.40 3.07
C LYS A 101 10.85 2.10 1.87
N ASN A 102 10.17 3.21 2.14
CA ASN A 102 9.72 4.18 1.14
C ASN A 102 10.16 5.58 1.60
N ASN A 103 9.67 6.62 0.92
CA ASN A 103 9.81 8.03 1.32
C ASN A 103 8.46 8.58 1.85
N ILE A 104 7.61 7.71 2.40
CA ILE A 104 6.28 8.09 2.90
C ILE A 104 6.45 8.85 4.20
N THR A 105 5.82 10.03 4.26
CA THR A 105 5.91 10.94 5.39
C THR A 105 4.55 11.33 5.98
N GLY A 106 4.57 12.06 7.09
CA GLY A 106 3.38 12.71 7.65
C GLY A 106 2.79 11.95 8.83
N VAL A 107 1.60 12.36 9.23
CA VAL A 107 0.94 11.85 10.45
C VAL A 107 -0.13 10.84 10.05
N ILE A 108 -0.12 9.66 10.68
CA ILE A 108 -1.21 8.69 10.52
C ILE A 108 -2.47 9.22 11.21
N THR A 109 -3.57 9.29 10.46
CA THR A 109 -4.85 9.79 10.97
C THR A 109 -5.49 8.82 11.95
N GLU A 110 -6.35 9.32 12.82
CA GLU A 110 -7.13 8.50 13.77
C GLU A 110 -7.94 7.42 13.04
N GLY A 111 -8.54 7.75 11.89
CA GLY A 111 -9.30 6.78 11.07
C GLY A 111 -8.44 5.62 10.54
N VAL A 112 -7.18 5.87 10.19
CA VAL A 112 -6.26 4.78 9.80
C VAL A 112 -5.80 4.00 11.03
N CYS A 113 -5.57 4.66 12.17
CA CYS A 113 -5.26 3.97 13.42
C CYS A 113 -6.42 3.12 13.96
N ASP A 114 -7.67 3.48 13.66
CA ASP A 114 -8.84 2.66 13.97
C ASP A 114 -8.78 1.29 13.29
N LEU A 115 -8.07 1.14 12.16
CA LEU A 115 -7.84 -0.17 11.56
C LEU A 115 -7.11 -1.11 12.53
N VAL A 116 -6.12 -0.59 13.27
CA VAL A 116 -5.37 -1.35 14.28
C VAL A 116 -6.24 -1.60 15.51
N TYR A 117 -6.87 -0.56 16.03
CA TYR A 117 -7.54 -0.63 17.33
C TYR A 117 -8.95 -1.24 17.30
N LYS A 118 -9.70 -1.06 16.22
CA LYS A 118 -11.11 -1.47 16.10
C LYS A 118 -11.32 -2.60 15.09
N PHE A 119 -10.51 -2.63 14.04
CA PHE A 119 -10.64 -3.64 12.97
C PHE A 119 -9.55 -4.72 13.03
N PHE A 120 -8.69 -4.70 14.06
CA PHE A 120 -7.68 -5.71 14.34
C PHE A 120 -6.65 -5.92 13.21
N LEU A 121 -6.25 -4.84 12.53
CA LEU A 121 -5.10 -4.86 11.61
C LEU A 121 -3.86 -5.38 12.37
N ALA A 122 -3.44 -6.60 12.04
CA ALA A 122 -2.41 -7.32 12.78
C ALA A 122 -1.02 -6.74 12.52
N GLU A 123 -0.77 -6.32 11.28
CA GLU A 123 0.53 -5.81 10.86
C GLU A 123 0.38 -4.43 10.23
N PHE A 124 0.93 -3.40 10.88
CA PHE A 124 1.10 -2.08 10.30
C PHE A 124 2.55 -1.66 10.47
N ILE A 125 3.32 -1.80 9.38
CA ILE A 125 4.77 -1.61 9.36
C ILE A 125 5.13 -0.39 8.50
N SER A 126 5.77 0.60 9.10
CA SER A 126 6.23 1.83 8.44
C SER A 126 7.58 2.32 8.97
N ASP A 127 8.17 3.32 8.30
CA ASP A 127 9.43 3.97 8.69
C ASP A 127 9.18 5.03 9.79
N CYS A 128 8.73 4.56 10.96
CA CYS A 128 8.40 5.39 12.12
C CYS A 128 9.50 5.43 13.20
N ALA A 129 10.67 4.81 12.96
CA ALA A 129 11.85 4.92 13.83
C ALA A 129 12.97 5.69 13.12
N GLY A 130 13.75 6.49 13.86
CA GLY A 130 14.94 7.19 13.32
C GLY A 130 15.09 8.65 13.77
N THR A 131 16.13 9.33 13.26
CA THR A 131 16.49 10.72 13.64
C THR A 131 15.47 11.77 13.19
N LYS A 132 14.61 11.40 12.24
CA LYS A 132 13.39 12.10 11.88
C LYS A 132 12.45 11.01 11.35
N PRO A 133 11.50 10.49 12.14
CA PRO A 133 10.58 9.49 11.61
C PRO A 133 9.90 10.10 10.39
N GLU A 134 9.93 9.38 9.28
CA GLU A 134 9.26 9.83 8.07
C GLU A 134 7.76 9.80 8.35
N VAL A 135 7.28 8.71 8.96
CA VAL A 135 5.90 8.54 9.41
C VAL A 135 5.78 8.75 10.92
N ILE A 136 4.92 9.68 11.34
CA ILE A 136 4.49 9.85 12.74
C ILE A 136 3.30 8.91 12.96
N CYS A 137 3.54 7.80 13.66
CA CYS A 137 2.58 6.70 13.79
C CYS A 137 2.53 6.15 15.22
N ASP A 138 1.50 6.51 15.99
CA ASP A 138 1.30 6.01 17.36
C ASP A 138 0.64 4.62 17.41
N CYS A 139 0.09 4.16 16.28
CA CYS A 139 -0.63 2.88 16.16
C CYS A 139 0.12 1.83 15.33
N CYS A 140 1.31 2.13 14.81
CA CYS A 140 2.07 1.17 14.01
C CYS A 140 2.49 0.00 14.89
N THR A 141 2.26 -1.22 14.39
CA THR A 141 2.59 -2.43 15.13
C THR A 141 4.09 -2.73 15.08
N HIS A 142 4.78 -2.22 14.05
CA HIS A 142 6.24 -2.25 13.94
C HIS A 142 6.79 -0.98 13.28
N CYS A 143 7.88 -0.45 13.81
CA CYS A 143 8.63 0.64 13.21
C CYS A 143 9.97 0.13 12.66
N TRP A 144 10.16 0.29 11.35
CA TRP A 144 11.44 0.02 10.70
C TRP A 144 12.39 1.22 10.90
N ALA A 145 13.69 0.95 11.01
CA ALA A 145 14.76 1.93 11.27
C ALA A 145 15.78 1.99 10.13
#